data_AF-A0A7V3EII0-F1
#
_entry.id   AF-A0A7V3EII0-F1
#
_cell.length_a   1.000
_cell.length_b   1.000
_cell.length_c   1.000
_cell.angle_alpha   90.00
_cell.angle_beta   90.00
_cell.angle_gamma   90.00
#
_symmetry.space_group_name_H-M   'P 1'
#
loop_
_entity.id
_entity.type
_entity.pdbx_description
1 polymer ?
#
loop_
_entity_poly.entity_id
_entity_poly.type
_entity_poly.pdbx_seq_one_letter_code
_entity_poly.pdbx_strand_id
1 'polypeptide(L)'
;MEANIKLQEFIAQLFKNLKDDKAKIQKNIGLELKIKKLTELLLSKTTADTGVRFSNAIKNECNNILNKFTIELERQRLILRKLKGIEPIIKKLYENINSGIIFNCIQIIKKNPKISDFINENYPDKLEAYNEFIKTLEKEAEKIFFEFPSRLSKALEKEGIKLDVFSNYPKLSIANGFIKIEIDEKEKKVKIRDYERILWQVLPDIDTVAKAIIREHKRLLNREFKGEEFLSELWNKYKEIIQVDNLEIGSSIPIRKLLNAIKKSNNRFRLDEFVIDLARLFERGPNKIEGFEIDFQNTRDIRKGLFIPTEFSRGYIGYILFRRSY
;
A
#
# COMPACT_ATOMS: atom_id res chain seq x y z
N MET A 1 9.43 20.17 10.28
CA MET A 1 10.78 19.64 9.96
C MET A 1 11.45 19.06 11.21
N GLU A 2 11.47 19.79 12.33
CA GLU A 2 12.08 19.35 13.60
C GLU A 2 11.52 18.02 14.17
N ALA A 3 10.20 17.80 14.13
CA ALA A 3 9.61 16.54 14.60
C ALA A 3 10.03 15.32 13.78
N ASN A 4 10.23 15.47 12.46
CA ASN A 4 10.70 14.38 11.61
C ASN A 4 12.16 14.00 11.94
N ILE A 5 13.00 15.00 12.24
CA ILE A 5 14.39 14.80 12.66
C ILE A 5 14.42 14.00 13.98
N LYS A 6 13.62 14.38 14.98
CA LYS A 6 13.53 13.65 16.26
C LYS A 6 13.08 12.19 16.08
N LEU A 7 12.11 11.94 15.20
CA LEU A 7 11.67 10.57 14.88
C LEU A 7 12.81 9.75 14.26
N GLN A 8 13.54 10.32 13.30
CA GLN A 8 14.66 9.69 12.62
C GLN A 8 15.81 9.40 13.57
N GLU A 9 16.18 10.35 14.43
CA GLU A 9 17.26 10.20 15.41
C GLU A 9 16.97 9.07 16.40
N PHE A 10 15.77 9.05 16.99
CA PHE A 10 15.39 8.01 17.94
C PHE A 10 15.42 6.62 17.29
N ILE A 11 14.79 6.45 16.12
CA ILE A 11 14.72 5.13 15.49
C ILE A 11 16.10 4.67 14.98
N ALA A 12 16.96 5.60 14.54
CA ALA A 12 18.32 5.31 14.13
C ALA A 12 19.16 4.83 15.31
N GLN A 13 19.09 5.54 16.44
CA GLN A 13 19.80 5.18 17.66
C GLN A 13 19.33 3.84 18.21
N LEU A 14 18.02 3.59 18.22
CA LEU A 14 17.46 2.32 18.65
C LEU A 14 17.93 1.17 17.74
N PHE A 15 17.92 1.38 16.42
CA PHE A 15 18.39 0.39 15.46
C PHE A 15 19.89 0.12 15.59
N LYS A 16 20.70 1.14 15.85
CA LYS A 16 22.14 1.01 16.10
C LYS A 16 22.40 0.17 17.35
N ASN A 17 21.76 0.50 18.48
CA ASN A 17 21.91 -0.25 19.73
C ASN A 17 21.53 -1.73 19.57
N LEU A 18 20.44 -2.02 18.85
CA LEU A 18 20.05 -3.40 18.56
C LEU A 18 21.13 -4.19 17.80
N LYS A 19 21.79 -3.55 16.82
CA LYS A 19 22.87 -4.19 16.07
C LYS A 19 24.10 -4.44 16.94
N ASP A 20 24.47 -3.45 17.74
CA ASP A 20 25.64 -3.53 18.62
C ASP A 20 25.44 -4.61 19.69
N ASP A 21 24.26 -4.69 20.30
CA ASP A 21 23.93 -5.70 21.31
C ASP A 21 23.86 -7.10 20.72
N LYS A 22 23.27 -7.24 19.53
CA LYS A 22 23.26 -8.52 18.80
C LYS A 22 24.70 -9.00 18.53
N ALA A 23 25.58 -8.13 18.06
CA ALA A 23 26.98 -8.47 17.80
C ALA A 23 27.73 -8.85 19.09
N LYS A 24 27.51 -8.10 20.18
CA LYS A 24 28.10 -8.36 21.50
C LYS A 24 27.65 -9.71 22.06
N ILE A 25 26.36 -10.02 22.02
CA ILE A 25 25.80 -11.28 22.50
C ILE A 25 26.33 -12.46 21.66
N GLN A 26 26.40 -12.31 20.34
CA GLN A 26 26.97 -13.35 19.48
C GLN A 26 28.44 -13.64 19.81
N LYS A 27 29.23 -12.59 20.08
CA LYS A 27 30.62 -12.73 20.52
C LYS A 27 30.72 -13.44 21.88
N ASN A 28 29.89 -13.06 22.85
CA ASN A 28 29.86 -13.66 24.18
C ASN A 28 29.51 -15.15 24.13
N ILE A 29 28.45 -15.52 23.40
CA ILE A 29 28.07 -16.92 23.18
C ILE A 29 29.25 -17.71 22.59
N GLY A 30 29.99 -17.13 21.64
CA GLY A 30 31.17 -17.75 21.04
C GLY A 30 32.31 -17.99 22.05
N LEU A 31 32.55 -17.06 22.96
CA LEU A 31 33.55 -17.19 24.03
C LEU A 31 33.12 -18.22 25.09
N GLU A 32 31.87 -18.16 25.54
CA GLU A 32 31.31 -19.09 26.54
C GLU A 32 31.32 -20.53 26.04
N LEU A 33 31.04 -20.78 24.75
CA LEU A 33 31.17 -22.11 24.15
C LEU A 33 32.61 -22.61 24.13
N LYS A 34 33.61 -21.73 23.92
CA LYS A 34 35.03 -22.11 24.00
C LYS A 34 35.43 -22.46 25.44
N ILE A 35 35.01 -21.65 26.41
CA ILE A 35 35.28 -21.89 27.83
C ILE A 35 34.63 -23.21 28.27
N LYS A 36 33.36 -23.44 27.91
CA LYS A 36 32.66 -24.69 28.21
C LYS A 36 33.44 -25.92 27.69
N LYS A 37 33.91 -25.90 26.44
CA LYS A 37 34.74 -26.96 25.87
C LYS A 37 36.05 -27.17 26.62
N LEU A 38 36.72 -26.09 27.03
CA LEU A 38 37.96 -26.18 27.81
C LEU A 38 37.71 -26.77 29.20
N THR A 39 36.62 -26.39 29.86
CA THR A 39 36.22 -26.93 31.18
C THR A 39 35.84 -28.40 31.09
N GLU A 40 35.10 -28.81 30.05
CA GLU A 40 34.80 -30.22 29.76
C GLU A 40 36.08 -31.04 29.50
N LEU A 41 37.03 -30.48 28.74
CA LEU A 41 38.33 -31.11 28.49
C LEU A 41 39.13 -31.27 29.79
N LEU A 42 39.18 -30.24 30.64
CA LEU A 42 39.85 -30.30 31.95
C LEU A 42 39.22 -31.37 32.83
N LEU A 43 37.88 -31.42 32.91
CA LEU A 43 37.16 -32.47 33.64
C LEU A 43 37.54 -33.87 33.15
N SER A 44 37.55 -34.10 31.83
CA SER A 44 37.90 -35.39 31.25
C SER A 44 39.32 -35.85 31.58
N LYS A 45 40.28 -34.90 31.70
CA LYS A 45 41.65 -35.18 32.10
C LYS A 45 41.78 -35.44 33.60
N THR A 46 41.07 -34.68 34.45
CA THR A 46 41.08 -34.89 35.91
C THR A 46 40.43 -36.19 36.36
N THR A 47 39.56 -36.78 35.54
CA THR A 47 39.00 -38.12 35.79
C THR A 47 39.94 -39.27 35.42
N ALA A 48 41.00 -38.99 34.64
CA ALA A 48 41.98 -39.99 34.23
C ALA A 48 43.17 -40.12 35.22
N ASP A 49 43.37 -39.15 36.12
CA ASP A 49 44.51 -39.08 37.05
C ASP A 49 44.09 -39.49 38.48
N THR A 50 44.76 -40.49 39.06
CA THR A 50 44.29 -41.34 40.18
C THR A 50 44.42 -40.75 41.61
N GLY A 51 44.09 -39.47 41.81
CA GLY A 51 44.12 -38.79 43.12
C GLY A 51 42.73 -38.58 43.76
N VAL A 52 42.22 -39.57 44.49
CA VAL A 52 40.78 -39.74 44.85
C VAL A 52 40.12 -38.59 45.65
N ARG A 53 40.86 -37.80 46.45
CA ARG A 53 40.23 -36.72 47.27
C ARG A 53 40.35 -35.31 46.68
N PHE A 54 41.49 -34.95 46.11
CA PHE A 54 41.67 -33.67 45.42
C PHE A 54 40.82 -33.59 44.14
N SER A 55 40.62 -34.73 43.46
CA SER A 55 39.81 -34.85 42.25
C SER A 55 38.32 -34.52 42.47
N ASN A 56 37.74 -34.88 43.61
CA ASN A 56 36.31 -34.66 43.87
C ASN A 56 35.95 -33.19 44.11
N ALA A 57 36.79 -32.43 44.81
CA ALA A 57 36.55 -31.01 45.04
C ALA A 57 36.63 -30.20 43.74
N ILE A 58 37.66 -30.45 42.93
CA ILE A 58 37.85 -29.84 41.61
C ILE A 58 36.69 -30.19 40.68
N LYS A 59 36.26 -31.46 40.66
CA LYS A 59 35.11 -31.91 39.86
C LYS A 59 33.82 -31.17 40.24
N ASN A 60 33.55 -31.00 41.53
CA ASN A 60 32.37 -30.27 42.00
C ASN A 60 32.42 -28.79 41.61
N GLU A 61 33.59 -28.14 41.73
CA GLU A 61 33.76 -26.74 41.35
C GLU A 61 33.63 -26.53 39.84
N CYS A 62 34.24 -27.40 39.03
CA CYS A 62 34.08 -27.39 37.57
C CYS A 62 32.61 -27.61 37.15
N ASN A 63 31.88 -28.53 37.81
CA ASN A 63 30.45 -28.73 37.55
C ASN A 63 29.62 -27.50 37.90
N ASN A 64 29.91 -26.84 39.04
CA ASN A 64 29.24 -25.60 39.42
C ASN A 64 29.48 -24.48 38.40
N ILE A 65 30.73 -24.35 37.92
CA ILE A 65 31.11 -23.40 36.87
C ILE A 65 30.37 -23.71 35.56
N LEU A 66 30.31 -24.99 35.14
CA LEU A 66 29.58 -25.42 33.95
C LEU A 66 28.08 -25.13 34.04
N ASN A 67 27.47 -25.33 35.20
CA ASN A 67 26.05 -25.02 35.42
C ASN A 67 25.79 -23.52 35.30
N LYS A 68 26.63 -22.67 35.90
CA LYS A 68 26.54 -21.21 35.75
C LYS A 68 26.67 -20.78 34.29
N PHE A 69 27.65 -21.32 33.55
CA PHE A 69 27.81 -21.03 32.13
C PHE A 69 26.63 -21.50 31.29
N THR A 70 26.03 -22.64 31.61
CA THR A 70 24.89 -23.17 30.87
C THR A 70 23.66 -22.28 31.04
N ILE A 71 23.38 -21.83 32.27
CA ILE A 71 22.29 -20.89 32.56
C ILE A 71 22.49 -19.56 31.81
N GLU A 72 23.70 -19.00 31.86
CA GLU A 72 24.00 -17.73 31.18
C GLU A 72 23.93 -17.85 29.65
N LEU A 73 24.43 -18.96 29.08
CA LEU A 73 24.29 -19.27 27.65
C LEU A 73 22.82 -19.35 27.22
N GLU A 74 21.96 -20.00 28.01
CA GLU A 74 20.53 -20.08 27.72
C GLU A 74 19.86 -18.71 27.78
N ARG A 75 20.21 -17.89 28.78
CA ARG A 75 19.75 -16.50 28.89
C ARG A 75 20.16 -15.67 27.67
N GLN A 76 21.43 -15.72 27.28
CA GLN A 76 21.94 -14.99 26.10
C GLN A 76 21.29 -15.47 24.80
N ARG A 77 21.07 -16.77 24.64
CA ARG A 77 20.34 -17.33 23.49
C ARG A 77 18.89 -16.87 23.43
N LEU A 78 18.22 -16.77 24.58
CA LEU A 78 16.85 -16.26 24.66
C LEU A 78 16.78 -14.80 24.22
N ILE A 79 17.69 -13.95 24.72
CA ILE A 79 17.78 -12.53 24.32
C ILE A 79 18.07 -12.43 22.81
N LEU A 80 19.00 -13.24 22.29
CA LEU A 80 19.31 -13.24 20.86
C LEU A 80 18.12 -13.65 19.99
N ARG A 81 17.28 -14.59 20.45
CA ARG A 81 16.03 -14.95 19.76
C ARG A 81 15.04 -13.79 19.74
N LYS A 82 14.85 -13.10 20.87
CA LYS A 82 14.00 -11.90 20.96
C LYS A 82 14.50 -10.79 20.01
N LEU A 83 15.81 -10.51 20.02
CA LEU A 83 16.46 -9.55 19.12
C LEU A 83 16.23 -9.86 17.64
N LYS A 84 16.43 -11.12 17.24
CA LYS A 84 16.20 -11.56 15.84
C LYS A 84 14.75 -11.36 15.38
N GLY A 85 13.78 -11.45 16.29
CA GLY A 85 12.37 -11.20 15.96
C GLY A 85 12.04 -9.72 15.81
N ILE A 86 12.69 -8.85 16.59
CA ILE A 86 12.36 -7.43 16.68
C ILE A 86 13.16 -6.56 15.71
N GLU A 87 14.42 -6.91 15.46
CA GLU A 87 15.29 -6.24 14.49
C GLU A 87 14.64 -5.99 13.12
N PRO A 88 14.00 -6.98 12.43
CA PRO A 88 13.36 -6.72 11.14
C PRO A 88 12.19 -5.72 11.25
N ILE A 89 11.50 -5.68 12.39
CA ILE A 89 10.40 -4.76 12.63
C ILE A 89 10.94 -3.34 12.80
N ILE A 90 11.97 -3.15 13.62
CA ILE A 90 12.62 -1.84 13.82
C ILE A 90 13.27 -1.36 12.53
N LYS A 91 13.91 -2.26 11.76
CA LYS A 91 14.45 -1.94 10.44
C LYS A 91 13.36 -1.40 9.51
N LYS A 92 12.19 -2.05 9.47
CA LYS A 92 11.05 -1.59 8.66
C LYS A 92 10.49 -0.25 9.14
N LEU A 93 10.43 -0.01 10.45
CA LEU A 93 10.06 1.29 11.00
C LEU A 93 11.06 2.37 10.56
N TYR A 94 12.35 2.08 10.65
CA TYR A 94 13.41 2.99 10.20
C TYR A 94 13.28 3.34 8.70
N GLU A 95 13.09 2.34 7.84
CA GLU A 95 12.88 2.54 6.40
C GLU A 95 11.64 3.39 6.10
N ASN A 96 10.52 3.12 6.78
CA ASN A 96 9.27 3.85 6.58
C ASN A 96 9.36 5.31 7.06
N ILE A 97 10.01 5.58 8.20
CA ILE A 97 10.19 6.95 8.74
C ILE A 97 11.05 7.77 7.79
N ASN A 98 12.16 7.19 7.30
CA ASN A 98 13.01 7.85 6.31
C ASN A 98 12.28 8.13 4.99
N SER A 99 11.29 7.30 4.67
CA SER A 99 10.42 7.46 3.50
C SER A 99 9.17 8.32 3.77
N GLY A 100 8.98 8.85 4.98
CA GLY A 100 7.80 9.65 5.35
C GLY A 100 6.48 8.87 5.41
N ILE A 101 6.51 7.54 5.51
CA ILE A 101 5.34 6.64 5.53
C ILE A 101 4.86 6.44 6.97
N ILE A 102 4.35 7.52 7.56
CA ILE A 102 4.00 7.61 9.00
C ILE A 102 2.85 6.66 9.39
N PHE A 103 1.81 6.52 8.57
CA PHE A 103 0.66 5.67 8.93
C PHE A 103 1.03 4.20 8.95
N ASN A 104 1.92 3.76 8.06
CA ASN A 104 2.46 2.41 8.08
C ASN A 104 3.29 2.16 9.36
N CYS A 105 4.05 3.15 9.84
CA CYS A 105 4.74 3.04 11.13
C CYS A 105 3.79 2.82 12.29
N ILE A 106 2.73 3.63 12.38
CA ILE A 106 1.69 3.49 13.40
C ILE A 106 1.04 2.10 13.32
N GLN A 107 0.74 1.61 12.12
CA GLN A 107 0.16 0.28 11.95
C GLN A 107 1.11 -0.84 12.38
N ILE A 108 2.41 -0.73 12.07
CA ILE A 108 3.42 -1.69 12.50
C ILE A 108 3.52 -1.72 14.03
N ILE A 109 3.55 -0.57 14.69
CA ILE A 109 3.62 -0.47 16.16
C ILE A 109 2.38 -1.12 16.79
N LYS A 110 1.17 -0.76 16.32
CA LYS A 110 -0.09 -1.32 16.84
C LYS A 110 -0.20 -2.84 16.67
N LYS A 111 0.32 -3.39 15.57
CA LYS A 111 0.32 -4.84 15.32
C LYS A 111 1.36 -5.60 16.14
N ASN A 112 2.35 -4.93 16.73
CA ASN A 112 3.48 -5.55 17.41
C ASN A 112 3.68 -4.98 18.82
N PRO A 113 2.77 -5.26 19.78
CA PRO A 113 2.88 -4.76 21.15
C PRO A 113 4.17 -5.19 21.86
N LYS A 114 4.73 -6.34 21.44
CA LYS A 114 6.00 -6.90 21.93
C LYS A 114 7.19 -5.96 21.82
N ILE A 115 7.12 -4.93 20.96
CA ILE A 115 8.18 -3.91 20.86
C ILE A 115 8.26 -3.14 22.19
N SER A 116 7.12 -2.74 22.75
CA SER A 116 7.07 -2.01 24.02
C SER A 116 7.60 -2.87 25.17
N ASP A 117 7.17 -4.14 25.22
CA ASP A 117 7.62 -5.09 26.24
C ASP A 117 9.13 -5.29 26.17
N PHE A 118 9.67 -5.46 24.97
CA PHE A 118 11.09 -5.64 24.75
C PHE A 118 11.91 -4.40 25.11
N ILE A 119 11.43 -3.19 24.79
CA ILE A 119 12.09 -1.95 25.19
C ILE A 119 12.10 -1.84 26.72
N ASN A 120 10.97 -2.11 27.39
CA ASN A 120 10.90 -2.08 28.85
C ASN A 120 11.86 -3.10 29.50
N GLU A 121 11.97 -4.31 28.96
CA GLU A 121 12.84 -5.36 29.48
C GLU A 121 14.34 -5.11 29.26
N ASN A 122 14.73 -4.52 28.11
CA ASN A 122 16.13 -4.48 27.67
C ASN A 122 16.72 -3.07 27.62
N TYR A 123 15.89 -2.03 27.52
CA TYR A 123 16.27 -0.61 27.46
C TYR A 123 15.28 0.26 28.25
N PRO A 124 15.14 0.04 29.57
CA PRO A 124 14.15 0.74 30.39
C PRO A 124 14.35 2.27 30.39
N ASP A 125 15.60 2.72 30.27
CA ASP A 125 16.01 4.12 30.12
C ASP A 125 15.43 4.78 28.85
N LYS A 126 15.05 3.98 27.84
CA LYS A 126 14.50 4.45 26.57
C LYS A 126 12.98 4.35 26.48
N LEU A 127 12.32 3.84 27.51
CA LEU A 127 10.87 3.65 27.47
C LEU A 127 10.13 4.98 27.36
N GLU A 128 10.59 6.02 28.07
CA GLU A 128 10.02 7.36 27.98
C GLU A 128 10.19 7.95 26.58
N ALA A 129 11.40 7.87 26.02
CA ALA A 129 11.69 8.31 24.65
C ALA A 129 10.87 7.54 23.60
N TYR A 130 10.61 6.24 23.81
CA TYR A 130 9.74 5.44 22.94
C TYR A 130 8.28 5.92 23.01
N ASN A 131 7.77 6.24 24.20
CA ASN A 131 6.42 6.77 24.36
C ASN A 131 6.29 8.16 23.73
N GLU A 132 7.31 9.02 23.88
CA GLU A 132 7.37 10.32 23.20
C GLU A 132 7.43 10.16 21.68
N PHE A 133 8.18 9.17 21.19
CA PHE A 133 8.24 8.82 19.78
C PHE A 133 6.87 8.42 19.22
N ILE A 134 6.09 7.60 19.91
CA ILE A 134 4.71 7.25 19.50
C ILE A 134 3.82 8.50 19.45
N LYS A 135 3.85 9.33 20.50
CA LYS A 135 3.08 10.59 20.52
C LYS A 135 3.46 11.52 19.37
N THR A 136 4.74 11.58 19.03
CA THR A 136 5.24 12.38 17.91
C THR A 136 4.76 11.84 16.56
N LEU A 137 4.75 10.52 16.37
CA LEU A 137 4.18 9.89 15.17
C LEU A 137 2.69 10.22 15.02
N GLU A 138 1.92 10.17 16.10
CA GLU A 138 0.49 10.49 16.07
C GLU A 138 0.24 11.96 15.70
N LYS A 139 1.01 12.89 16.29
CA LYS A 139 0.96 14.32 15.93
C LYS A 139 1.34 14.57 14.46
N GLU A 140 2.36 13.88 13.95
CA GLU A 140 2.73 13.99 12.54
C GLU A 140 1.66 13.40 11.61
N ALA A 141 0.99 12.31 12.00
CA ALA A 141 -0.16 11.78 11.27
C ALA A 141 -1.33 12.79 11.20
N GLU A 142 -1.63 13.50 12.30
CA GLU A 142 -2.65 14.56 12.30
C GLU A 142 -2.28 15.73 11.37
N LYS A 143 -1.01 16.16 11.39
CA LYS A 143 -0.53 17.18 10.44
C LYS A 143 -0.65 16.74 8.99
N ILE A 144 -0.41 15.46 8.69
CA ILE A 144 -0.60 14.94 7.34
C ILE A 144 -2.05 15.11 6.89
N PHE A 145 -3.05 14.87 7.75
CA PHE A 145 -4.45 15.11 7.41
C PHE A 145 -4.75 16.59 7.18
N PHE A 146 -4.26 17.47 8.07
CA PHE A 146 -4.46 18.90 7.94
C PHE A 146 -3.89 19.46 6.62
N GLU A 147 -2.69 19.02 6.24
CA GLU A 147 -2.02 19.46 5.02
C GLU A 147 -2.30 18.56 3.81
N PHE A 148 -3.21 17.57 3.94
CA PHE A 148 -3.39 16.48 2.97
C PHE A 148 -3.65 16.99 1.55
N PRO A 149 -4.61 17.90 1.32
CA PRO A 149 -4.89 18.38 -0.05
C PRO A 149 -3.67 19.07 -0.67
N SER A 150 -2.97 19.91 0.09
CA SER A 150 -1.81 20.65 -0.41
C SER A 150 -0.63 19.73 -0.74
N ARG A 151 -0.37 18.75 0.13
CA ARG A 151 0.72 17.78 -0.06
C ARG A 151 0.42 16.85 -1.23
N LEU A 152 -0.83 16.40 -1.35
CA LEU A 152 -1.25 15.56 -2.47
C LEU A 152 -1.19 16.33 -3.79
N SER A 153 -1.68 17.59 -3.83
CA SER A 153 -1.57 18.43 -5.04
C SER A 153 -0.14 18.56 -5.51
N LYS A 154 0.79 18.92 -4.61
CA LYS A 154 2.22 19.01 -4.93
C LYS A 154 2.83 17.70 -5.39
N ALA A 155 2.38 16.56 -4.85
CA ALA A 155 2.87 15.26 -5.27
C ALA A 155 2.38 14.87 -6.68
N LEU A 156 1.13 15.21 -7.01
CA LEU A 156 0.51 14.95 -8.31
C LEU A 156 1.00 15.91 -9.41
N GLU A 157 1.22 17.18 -9.08
CA GLU A 157 1.72 18.21 -10.00
C GLU A 157 3.08 17.85 -10.61
N LYS A 158 3.93 17.13 -9.86
CA LYS A 158 5.21 16.61 -10.36
C LYS A 158 5.07 15.69 -11.58
N GLU A 159 3.92 15.02 -11.72
CA GLU A 159 3.60 14.13 -12.83
C GLU A 159 2.64 14.80 -13.84
N GLY A 160 2.41 16.12 -13.72
CA GLY A 160 1.49 16.87 -14.57
C GLY A 160 0.01 16.64 -14.27
N ILE A 161 -0.32 15.97 -13.16
CA ILE A 161 -1.71 15.69 -12.76
C ILE A 161 -2.18 16.80 -11.82
N LYS A 162 -3.32 17.42 -12.12
CA LYS A 162 -3.92 18.48 -11.29
C LYS A 162 -5.17 17.96 -10.60
N LEU A 163 -5.41 18.44 -9.38
CA LEU A 163 -6.71 18.30 -8.72
C LEU A 163 -7.75 19.16 -9.43
N ASP A 164 -8.99 18.68 -9.50
CA ASP A 164 -10.08 19.45 -10.09
C ASP A 164 -10.38 20.69 -9.25
N VAL A 165 -10.75 21.81 -9.90
CA VAL A 165 -10.98 23.12 -9.25
C VAL A 165 -12.04 23.04 -8.14
N PHE A 166 -13.05 22.18 -8.30
CA PHE A 166 -14.14 22.00 -7.34
C PHE A 166 -13.90 20.88 -6.32
N SER A 167 -12.67 20.36 -6.25
CA SER A 167 -12.27 19.36 -5.26
C SER A 167 -12.26 19.97 -3.86
N ASN A 168 -13.05 19.39 -2.95
CA ASN A 168 -13.14 19.87 -1.57
C ASN A 168 -12.81 18.74 -0.61
N TYR A 169 -11.85 18.96 0.28
CA TYR A 169 -11.54 17.98 1.33
C TYR A 169 -12.79 17.71 2.20
N PRO A 170 -13.13 16.44 2.51
CA PRO A 170 -12.35 15.20 2.37
C PRO A 170 -12.57 14.41 1.06
N LYS A 171 -13.24 14.99 0.05
CA LYS A 171 -13.53 14.37 -1.24
C LYS A 171 -12.87 15.15 -2.37
N LEU A 172 -11.67 14.71 -2.74
CA LEU A 172 -10.93 15.30 -3.85
C LEU A 172 -11.23 14.54 -5.15
N SER A 173 -10.99 15.17 -6.29
CA SER A 173 -11.11 14.51 -7.59
C SER A 173 -10.05 14.97 -8.57
N ILE A 174 -9.83 14.14 -9.59
CA ILE A 174 -9.01 14.47 -10.75
C ILE A 174 -9.76 14.05 -12.02
N ALA A 175 -9.34 14.64 -13.15
CA ALA A 175 -9.87 14.36 -14.46
C ALA A 175 -11.39 14.58 -14.53
N ASN A 176 -11.83 15.78 -14.14
CA ASN A 176 -13.22 16.22 -14.20
C ASN A 176 -14.16 15.29 -13.41
N GLY A 177 -13.74 14.86 -12.22
CA GLY A 177 -14.54 14.02 -11.34
C GLY A 177 -14.46 12.53 -11.62
N PHE A 178 -13.72 12.09 -12.65
CA PHE A 178 -13.64 10.67 -13.02
C PHE A 178 -13.02 9.80 -11.94
N ILE A 179 -11.86 10.22 -11.42
CA ILE A 179 -11.22 9.54 -10.28
C ILE A 179 -11.49 10.37 -9.04
N LYS A 180 -12.18 9.77 -8.08
CA LYS A 180 -12.50 10.37 -6.79
C LYS A 180 -11.60 9.79 -5.71
N ILE A 181 -11.14 10.66 -4.83
CA ILE A 181 -10.25 10.38 -3.73
C ILE A 181 -11.01 10.75 -2.46
N GLU A 182 -11.52 9.73 -1.76
CA GLU A 182 -12.27 9.89 -0.52
C GLU A 182 -11.34 9.59 0.66
N ILE A 183 -11.12 10.59 1.51
CA ILE A 183 -10.31 10.46 2.73
C ILE A 183 -11.24 10.15 3.90
N ASP A 184 -10.99 9.05 4.58
CA ASP A 184 -11.65 8.69 5.84
C ASP A 184 -10.65 8.85 7.00
N GLU A 185 -10.73 9.99 7.68
CA GLU A 185 -9.87 10.29 8.83
C GLU A 185 -10.11 9.35 10.02
N LYS A 186 -11.36 8.89 10.21
CA LYS A 186 -11.73 8.01 11.32
C LYS A 186 -11.13 6.63 11.14
N GLU A 187 -11.30 6.06 9.95
CA GLU A 187 -10.71 4.76 9.61
C GLU A 187 -9.20 4.87 9.27
N LYS A 188 -8.67 6.08 9.11
CA LYS A 188 -7.31 6.36 8.62
C LYS A 188 -7.04 5.64 7.30
N LYS A 189 -7.92 5.82 6.33
CA LYS A 189 -7.84 5.21 5.00
C LYS A 189 -8.16 6.22 3.91
N VAL A 190 -7.60 5.98 2.74
CA VAL A 190 -7.94 6.70 1.51
C VAL A 190 -8.48 5.71 0.50
N LYS A 191 -9.67 6.00 -0.01
CA LYS A 191 -10.32 5.23 -1.07
C LYS A 191 -10.17 6.01 -2.37
N ILE A 192 -9.53 5.38 -3.34
CA ILE A 192 -9.47 5.88 -4.72
C ILE A 192 -10.48 5.06 -5.50
N ARG A 193 -11.45 5.73 -6.11
CA ARG A 193 -12.57 5.10 -6.81
C ARG A 193 -12.83 5.81 -8.13
N ASP A 194 -13.45 5.10 -9.04
CA ASP A 194 -14.16 5.72 -10.16
C ASP A 194 -15.66 5.82 -9.82
N TYR A 195 -16.51 6.07 -10.82
CA TYR A 195 -17.96 6.13 -10.65
C TYR A 195 -18.59 4.78 -10.29
N GLU A 196 -17.94 3.66 -10.60
CA GLU A 196 -18.53 2.33 -10.59
C GLU A 196 -17.91 1.42 -9.51
N ARG A 197 -16.62 1.58 -9.19
CA ARG A 197 -15.89 0.73 -8.23
C ARG A 197 -14.79 1.46 -7.46
N ILE A 198 -14.40 0.84 -6.36
CA ILE A 198 -13.17 1.19 -5.63
C ILE A 198 -11.99 0.58 -6.39
N LEU A 199 -11.07 1.44 -6.83
CA LEU A 199 -9.84 1.05 -7.53
C LEU A 199 -8.76 0.64 -6.52
N TRP A 200 -8.57 1.47 -5.48
CA TRP A 200 -7.57 1.26 -4.43
C TRP A 200 -8.10 1.67 -3.07
N GLN A 201 -7.65 0.95 -2.04
CA GLN A 201 -7.82 1.35 -0.65
C GLN A 201 -6.45 1.28 0.03
N VAL A 202 -5.91 2.44 0.40
CA VAL A 202 -4.54 2.57 0.92
C VAL A 202 -4.53 3.38 2.21
N LEU A 203 -3.38 3.35 2.91
CA LEU A 203 -3.14 4.24 4.04
C LEU A 203 -2.97 5.69 3.55
N PRO A 204 -3.29 6.70 4.38
CA PRO A 204 -3.18 8.12 4.06
C PRO A 204 -1.74 8.66 4.02
N ASP A 205 -0.79 7.82 3.64
CA ASP A 205 0.56 8.25 3.32
C ASP A 205 0.55 8.88 1.92
N ILE A 206 0.93 10.16 1.82
CA ILE A 206 0.83 10.97 0.58
C ILE A 206 1.48 10.26 -0.61
N ASP A 207 2.68 9.71 -0.45
CA ASP A 207 3.39 9.03 -1.52
C ASP A 207 2.69 7.75 -1.98
N THR A 208 2.08 7.01 -1.06
CA THR A 208 1.33 5.79 -1.37
C THR A 208 0.07 6.13 -2.16
N VAL A 209 -0.66 7.16 -1.72
CA VAL A 209 -1.86 7.67 -2.39
C VAL A 209 -1.51 8.21 -3.78
N ALA A 210 -0.48 9.05 -3.87
CA ALA A 210 -0.03 9.63 -5.14
C ALA A 210 0.39 8.53 -6.13
N LYS A 211 1.17 7.54 -5.71
CA LYS A 211 1.57 6.40 -6.58
C LYS A 211 0.36 5.63 -7.11
N ALA A 212 -0.63 5.37 -6.26
CA ALA A 212 -1.86 4.69 -6.68
C ALA A 212 -2.63 5.53 -7.72
N ILE A 213 -2.75 6.84 -7.50
CA ILE A 213 -3.39 7.76 -8.44
C ILE A 213 -2.63 7.82 -9.77
N ILE A 214 -1.31 8.01 -9.74
CA ILE A 214 -0.46 8.12 -10.93
C ILE A 214 -0.57 6.85 -11.78
N ARG A 215 -0.59 5.67 -11.13
CA ARG A 215 -0.75 4.39 -11.80
C ARG A 215 -2.09 4.32 -12.55
N GLU A 216 -3.18 4.68 -11.88
CA GLU A 216 -4.51 4.64 -12.50
C GLU A 216 -4.65 5.71 -13.59
N HIS A 217 -4.15 6.93 -13.37
CA HIS A 217 -4.12 7.98 -14.37
C HIS A 217 -3.35 7.54 -15.62
N LYS A 218 -2.16 6.96 -15.48
CA LYS A 218 -1.39 6.46 -16.62
C LYS A 218 -2.12 5.35 -17.38
N ARG A 219 -2.73 4.40 -16.66
CA ARG A 219 -3.50 3.30 -17.27
C ARG A 219 -4.72 3.79 -18.04
N LEU A 220 -5.42 4.78 -17.50
CA LEU A 220 -6.72 5.23 -17.97
C LEU A 220 -6.60 6.36 -19.00
N LEU A 221 -5.83 7.40 -18.68
CA LEU A 221 -5.83 8.66 -19.42
C LEU A 221 -4.61 8.83 -20.34
N ASN A 222 -3.51 8.11 -20.10
CA ASN A 222 -2.34 8.13 -21.00
C ASN A 222 -2.32 6.95 -21.98
N ARG A 223 -3.33 6.09 -21.97
CA ARG A 223 -3.47 5.00 -22.94
C ARG A 223 -3.73 5.58 -24.33
N GLU A 224 -3.10 5.01 -25.36
CA GLU A 224 -3.40 5.32 -26.75
C GLU A 224 -4.86 5.01 -27.08
N PHE A 225 -5.52 5.92 -27.80
CA PHE A 225 -6.92 5.79 -28.18
C PHE A 225 -7.03 5.33 -29.63
N LYS A 226 -7.49 4.09 -29.81
CA LYS A 226 -7.73 3.52 -31.14
C LYS A 226 -9.18 3.70 -31.55
N GLY A 227 -9.52 4.92 -31.93
CA GLY A 227 -10.92 5.32 -32.14
C GLY A 227 -11.65 4.51 -33.22
N GLU A 228 -10.98 4.17 -34.33
CA GLU A 228 -11.59 3.39 -35.43
C GLU A 228 -11.90 1.94 -35.00
N GLU A 229 -10.95 1.28 -34.33
CA GLU A 229 -11.14 -0.09 -33.80
C GLU A 229 -12.30 -0.09 -32.78
N PHE A 230 -12.32 0.89 -31.88
CA PHE A 230 -13.36 1.02 -30.86
C PHE A 230 -14.74 1.30 -31.46
N LEU A 231 -14.84 2.21 -32.44
CA LEU A 231 -16.10 2.50 -33.14
C LEU A 231 -16.61 1.27 -33.91
N SER A 232 -15.70 0.52 -34.55
CA SER A 232 -16.04 -0.73 -35.23
C SER A 232 -16.59 -1.78 -34.27
N GLU A 233 -15.99 -1.93 -33.09
CA GLU A 233 -16.50 -2.82 -32.05
C GLU A 233 -17.92 -2.40 -31.60
N LEU A 234 -18.13 -1.11 -31.33
CA LEU A 234 -19.46 -0.58 -30.98
C LEU A 234 -20.49 -0.84 -32.07
N TRP A 235 -20.14 -0.59 -33.33
CA TRP A 235 -21.02 -0.79 -34.47
C TRP A 235 -21.39 -2.25 -34.69
N ASN A 236 -20.42 -3.16 -34.63
CA ASN A 236 -20.68 -4.59 -34.78
C ASN A 236 -21.58 -5.12 -33.66
N LYS A 237 -21.35 -4.69 -32.41
CA LYS A 237 -22.20 -5.07 -31.28
C LYS A 237 -23.58 -4.43 -31.33
N TYR A 238 -23.68 -3.22 -31.85
CA TYR A 238 -24.96 -2.59 -32.15
C TYR A 238 -25.72 -3.46 -33.17
N LYS A 239 -25.13 -3.78 -34.33
CA LYS A 239 -25.71 -4.65 -35.38
C LYS A 239 -26.21 -6.00 -34.84
N GLU A 240 -25.41 -6.66 -34.00
CA GLU A 240 -25.83 -7.91 -33.37
C GLU A 240 -27.11 -7.74 -32.52
N ILE A 241 -27.22 -6.67 -31.74
CA ILE A 241 -28.38 -6.44 -30.87
C ILE A 241 -29.64 -6.12 -31.68
N ILE A 242 -29.56 -5.22 -32.67
CA ILE A 242 -30.71 -4.88 -33.52
C ILE A 242 -31.20 -6.12 -34.29
N GLN A 243 -30.31 -6.99 -34.76
CA GLN A 243 -30.69 -8.26 -35.40
C GLN A 243 -31.43 -9.20 -34.44
N VAL A 244 -30.90 -9.39 -33.21
CA VAL A 244 -31.54 -10.27 -32.21
C VAL A 244 -32.89 -9.74 -31.77
N ASP A 245 -33.05 -8.43 -31.68
CA ASP A 245 -34.29 -7.78 -31.26
C ASP A 245 -35.28 -7.52 -32.41
N ASN A 246 -34.93 -7.88 -33.65
CA ASN A 246 -35.68 -7.54 -34.88
C ASN A 246 -36.00 -6.05 -35.02
N LEU A 247 -35.02 -5.20 -34.74
CA LEU A 247 -35.10 -3.75 -34.85
C LEU A 247 -34.39 -3.26 -36.12
N GLU A 248 -34.83 -2.13 -36.65
CA GLU A 248 -34.19 -1.50 -37.82
C GLU A 248 -32.90 -0.76 -37.46
N ILE A 249 -31.97 -0.66 -38.40
CA ILE A 249 -30.75 0.15 -38.25
C ILE A 249 -31.14 1.61 -38.05
N GLY A 250 -30.60 2.24 -37.00
CA GLY A 250 -30.98 3.58 -36.55
C GLY A 250 -31.89 3.58 -35.33
N SER A 251 -32.39 2.42 -34.91
CA SER A 251 -33.12 2.28 -33.65
C SER A 251 -32.24 2.62 -32.44
N SER A 252 -32.83 3.27 -31.44
CA SER A 252 -32.16 3.62 -30.19
C SER A 252 -32.03 2.40 -29.27
N ILE A 253 -30.82 2.05 -28.87
CA ILE A 253 -30.53 0.90 -28.01
C ILE A 253 -30.00 1.38 -26.66
N PRO A 254 -30.44 0.82 -25.52
CA PRO A 254 -29.90 1.18 -24.22
C PRO A 254 -28.39 0.93 -24.14
N ILE A 255 -27.61 1.90 -23.67
CA ILE A 255 -26.14 1.78 -23.58
C ILE A 255 -25.73 0.60 -22.70
N ARG A 256 -26.50 0.30 -21.65
CA ARG A 256 -26.26 -0.84 -20.77
C ARG A 256 -26.45 -2.19 -21.46
N LYS A 257 -27.33 -2.27 -22.47
CA LYS A 257 -27.51 -3.48 -23.28
C LYS A 257 -26.28 -3.70 -24.15
N LEU A 258 -25.76 -2.64 -24.77
CA LEU A 258 -24.52 -2.68 -25.56
C LEU A 258 -23.32 -3.09 -24.70
N LEU A 259 -23.14 -2.43 -23.55
CA LEU A 259 -22.11 -2.76 -22.56
C LEU A 259 -22.15 -4.24 -22.16
N ASN A 260 -23.33 -4.78 -21.89
CA ASN A 260 -23.48 -6.19 -21.52
C ASN A 260 -23.12 -7.13 -22.67
N ALA A 261 -23.42 -6.77 -23.93
CA ALA A 261 -23.02 -7.56 -25.09
C ALA A 261 -21.49 -7.57 -25.26
N ILE A 262 -20.84 -6.40 -25.16
CA ILE A 262 -19.38 -6.27 -25.22
C ILE A 262 -18.70 -7.07 -24.09
N LYS A 263 -19.22 -6.93 -22.86
CA LYS A 263 -18.71 -7.66 -21.70
C LYS A 263 -18.81 -9.18 -21.87
N LYS A 264 -19.85 -9.68 -22.54
CA LYS A 264 -20.00 -11.12 -22.83
C LYS A 264 -18.99 -11.63 -23.85
N SER A 265 -18.60 -10.82 -24.83
CA SER A 265 -17.62 -11.21 -25.85
C SER A 265 -16.16 -11.00 -25.42
N ASN A 266 -15.89 -10.12 -24.45
CA ASN A 266 -14.55 -9.75 -24.04
C ASN A 266 -14.32 -10.04 -22.54
N ASN A 267 -13.63 -11.15 -22.25
CA ASN A 267 -13.29 -11.56 -20.88
C ASN A 267 -12.37 -10.58 -20.14
N ARG A 268 -11.67 -9.69 -20.84
CA ARG A 268 -10.81 -8.65 -20.25
C ARG A 268 -11.51 -7.29 -20.20
N PHE A 269 -12.81 -7.23 -20.46
CA PHE A 269 -13.57 -5.99 -20.47
C PHE A 269 -13.46 -5.22 -19.15
N ARG A 270 -13.18 -3.92 -19.28
CA ARG A 270 -13.02 -2.98 -18.18
C ARG A 270 -13.90 -1.76 -18.44
N LEU A 271 -14.88 -1.57 -17.57
CA LEU A 271 -15.90 -0.53 -17.74
C LEU A 271 -15.30 0.88 -17.67
N ASP A 272 -14.33 1.10 -16.79
CA ASP A 272 -13.60 2.36 -16.65
C ASP A 272 -12.82 2.73 -17.91
N GLU A 273 -12.13 1.77 -18.52
CA GLU A 273 -11.44 1.95 -19.80
C GLU A 273 -12.46 2.25 -20.93
N PHE A 274 -13.55 1.49 -20.98
CA PHE A 274 -14.64 1.73 -21.94
C PHE A 274 -15.25 3.13 -21.82
N VAL A 275 -15.51 3.62 -20.59
CA VAL A 275 -16.08 4.95 -20.36
C VAL A 275 -15.15 6.04 -20.89
N ILE A 276 -13.84 5.89 -20.70
CA ILE A 276 -12.85 6.85 -21.21
C ILE A 276 -12.76 6.79 -22.73
N ASP A 277 -12.75 5.59 -23.31
CA ASP A 277 -12.73 5.45 -24.77
C ASP A 277 -14.00 6.05 -25.38
N LEU A 278 -15.15 5.86 -24.74
CA LEU A 278 -16.40 6.46 -25.15
C LEU A 278 -16.37 7.99 -25.01
N ALA A 279 -15.77 8.51 -23.93
CA ALA A 279 -15.54 9.94 -23.74
C ALA A 279 -14.69 10.53 -24.88
N ARG A 280 -13.58 9.86 -25.21
CA ARG A 280 -12.67 10.28 -26.28
C ARG A 280 -13.33 10.18 -27.66
N LEU A 281 -14.11 9.14 -27.90
CA LEU A 281 -14.90 8.98 -29.12
C LEU A 281 -15.90 10.11 -29.27
N PHE A 282 -16.59 10.46 -28.18
CA PHE A 282 -17.56 11.56 -28.14
C PHE A 282 -16.92 12.93 -28.38
N GLU A 283 -15.74 13.18 -27.82
CA GLU A 283 -15.06 14.49 -27.95
C GLU A 283 -14.26 14.65 -29.24
N ARG A 284 -13.60 13.60 -29.72
CA ARG A 284 -12.58 13.69 -30.78
C ARG A 284 -12.94 12.94 -32.06
N GLY A 285 -13.97 12.08 -32.01
CA GLY A 285 -14.25 11.13 -33.07
C GLY A 285 -13.23 9.98 -33.12
N PRO A 286 -13.30 9.10 -34.14
CA PRO A 286 -14.21 9.15 -35.28
C PRO A 286 -15.67 8.94 -34.86
N ASN A 287 -16.59 9.56 -35.58
CA ASN A 287 -18.03 9.47 -35.34
C ASN A 287 -18.77 8.76 -36.49
N LYS A 288 -18.09 8.46 -37.61
CA LYS A 288 -18.70 7.82 -38.78
C LYS A 288 -18.10 6.46 -39.08
N ILE A 289 -18.95 5.50 -39.44
CA ILE A 289 -18.58 4.14 -39.85
C ILE A 289 -19.62 3.58 -40.83
N GLU A 290 -19.18 2.98 -41.93
CA GLU A 290 -20.05 2.35 -42.94
C GLU A 290 -21.22 3.25 -43.45
N GLY A 291 -20.99 4.57 -43.54
CA GLY A 291 -22.04 5.52 -43.95
C GLY A 291 -23.05 5.88 -42.85
N PHE A 292 -22.80 5.47 -41.61
CA PHE A 292 -23.58 5.83 -40.43
C PHE A 292 -22.76 6.69 -39.47
N GLU A 293 -23.43 7.60 -38.77
CA GLU A 293 -22.89 8.44 -37.72
C GLU A 293 -23.45 8.02 -36.36
N ILE A 294 -22.56 7.81 -35.39
CA ILE A 294 -22.93 7.48 -34.02
C ILE A 294 -23.57 8.69 -33.34
N ASP A 295 -24.70 8.47 -32.67
CA ASP A 295 -25.41 9.48 -31.90
C ASP A 295 -25.75 8.94 -30.51
N PHE A 296 -25.57 9.81 -29.52
CA PHE A 296 -25.73 9.47 -28.12
C PHE A 296 -26.89 10.27 -27.52
N GLN A 297 -27.85 9.55 -26.94
CA GLN A 297 -29.01 10.17 -26.32
C GLN A 297 -28.89 10.13 -24.79
N ASN A 298 -29.07 11.29 -24.18
CA ASN A 298 -28.96 11.43 -22.74
C ASN A 298 -30.21 10.94 -22.01
N THR A 299 -30.02 10.51 -20.77
CA THR A 299 -31.08 10.15 -19.82
C THR A 299 -30.81 10.80 -18.47
N ARG A 300 -31.90 11.05 -17.72
CA ARG A 300 -31.84 11.45 -16.31
C ARG A 300 -31.78 10.24 -15.37
N ASP A 301 -32.09 9.04 -15.86
CA ASP A 301 -32.09 7.83 -15.06
C ASP A 301 -30.67 7.25 -14.92
N ILE A 302 -30.08 7.46 -13.75
CA ILE A 302 -28.73 6.99 -13.37
C ILE A 302 -28.61 5.46 -13.52
N ARG A 303 -29.70 4.71 -13.30
CA ARG A 303 -29.69 3.23 -13.39
C ARG A 303 -29.66 2.74 -14.83
N LYS A 304 -30.10 3.57 -15.79
CA LYS A 304 -30.13 3.23 -17.21
C LYS A 304 -28.99 3.85 -17.98
N GLY A 305 -28.46 4.97 -17.50
CA GLY A 305 -27.39 5.70 -18.15
C GLY A 305 -25.98 5.33 -17.69
N LEU A 306 -25.02 5.80 -18.47
CA LEU A 306 -23.58 5.78 -18.20
C LEU A 306 -23.09 7.23 -18.09
N PHE A 307 -22.42 7.57 -16.99
CA PHE A 307 -21.82 8.89 -16.85
C PHE A 307 -20.54 8.95 -17.66
N ILE A 308 -20.39 9.98 -18.50
CA ILE A 308 -19.19 10.20 -19.28
C ILE A 308 -18.50 11.47 -18.79
N PRO A 309 -17.24 11.38 -18.34
CA PRO A 309 -16.50 12.52 -17.79
C PRO A 309 -15.97 13.43 -18.90
N THR A 310 -16.85 14.17 -19.57
CA THR A 310 -16.48 15.16 -20.60
C THR A 310 -17.02 16.54 -20.23
N GLU A 311 -16.35 17.59 -20.71
CA GLU A 311 -16.80 18.97 -20.51
C GLU A 311 -18.16 19.24 -21.17
N PHE A 312 -18.50 18.44 -22.19
CA PHE A 312 -19.75 18.53 -22.95
C PHE A 312 -20.87 17.62 -22.41
N SER A 313 -20.63 16.88 -21.32
CA SER A 313 -21.61 15.94 -20.78
C SER A 313 -22.81 16.67 -20.18
N ARG A 314 -24.00 16.48 -20.76
CA ARG A 314 -25.29 16.99 -20.25
C ARG A 314 -26.08 15.91 -19.51
N GLY A 315 -25.43 15.16 -18.61
CA GLY A 315 -26.03 14.06 -17.86
C GLY A 315 -25.46 12.69 -18.22
N TYR A 316 -26.29 11.65 -18.12
CA TYR A 316 -25.88 10.27 -18.41
C TYR A 316 -26.25 9.92 -19.84
N ILE A 317 -25.39 9.20 -20.56
CA ILE A 317 -25.76 8.63 -21.87
C ILE A 317 -26.62 7.41 -21.60
N GLY A 318 -27.89 7.45 -22.02
CA GLY A 318 -28.86 6.36 -21.82
C GLY A 318 -28.92 5.42 -23.00
N TYR A 319 -28.77 5.97 -24.20
CA TYR A 319 -28.97 5.22 -25.43
C TYR A 319 -27.95 5.63 -26.50
N ILE A 320 -27.75 4.71 -27.43
CA ILE A 320 -26.87 4.84 -28.59
C ILE A 320 -27.67 4.44 -29.84
N LEU A 321 -27.49 5.19 -30.92
CA LEU A 321 -27.97 4.82 -32.24
C LEU A 321 -26.96 5.23 -33.31
N PHE A 322 -27.16 4.73 -34.52
CA PHE A 322 -26.34 5.03 -35.68
C PHE A 322 -27.26 5.57 -36.79
N ARG A 323 -27.17 6.87 -37.07
CA ARG A 323 -27.98 7.53 -38.09
C ARG A 323 -27.28 7.47 -39.43
N ARG A 324 -28.02 7.38 -40.53
CA ARG A 324 -27.40 7.46 -41.86
C ARG A 324 -26.75 8.85 -42.03
N SER A 325 -25.46 8.88 -42.32
CA SER A 325 -24.77 10.12 -42.70
C SER A 325 -25.17 10.43 -44.14
N TYR A 326 -25.70 11.63 -44.37
CA TYR A 326 -25.80 12.20 -45.70
C TYR A 326 -24.45 12.78 -46.15
#